data_AF-A0A970DFQ2-F1
#
_entry.id   AF-A0A970DFQ2-F1
#
_cell.length_a   1.000
_cell.length_b   1.000
_cell.length_c   1.000
_cell.angle_alpha   90.00
_cell.angle_beta   90.00
_cell.angle_gamma   90.00
#
_symmetry.space_group_name_H-M   'P 1'
#
loop_
_entity.id
_entity.type
_entity.pdbx_description
1 polymer ?
#
loop_
_entity_poly.entity_id
_entity_poly.type
_entity_poly.pdbx_seq_one_letter_code
_entity_poly.pdbx_strand_id
1 'polypeptide(L)'
;MNLYGDKEQYNTFAQWYLHNMSINLFPVCILPEQNDCRDFKIAMQEMHTFFKNLYEDMYNYPEKYSIPEEIYPDELRFNKKRLNAASIVRNVILDFLYNIGQAGWYEADVLKIEPQVYEKLVKDKSKKVKFQSFLDALQQLGLSIAVEENDVYISSMKYPRMPQALSLLSKACSQYGSKGLYHFQRCDFRVLEQKFTLDLNDVLRILPEPLRKDLAETDRFIIKYKYKRKIEPYNDFGYRIVYSNKAGVVCYCHVNAYFDKKIYMYIRWVLNTEQSTRLFNIVDNESAEFADKIFDSICKCDPKCVPGFNALTPEECIARIKVERNGRTIYVCKDARWDKFSSISQDFDYVKRVLKAISQVLYE
;
A
#
# COMPACT_ATOMS: atom_id res chain seq x y z
N MET A 1 -11.71 -10.63 -19.67
CA MET A 1 -11.16 -9.25 -19.73
C MET A 1 -9.66 -9.40 -19.86
N ASN A 2 -9.07 -8.96 -20.99
CA ASN A 2 -7.64 -9.14 -21.27
C ASN A 2 -6.82 -8.36 -20.23
N LEU A 3 -6.33 -9.03 -19.18
CA LEU A 3 -5.47 -8.43 -18.15
C LEU A 3 -4.04 -8.16 -18.65
N TYR A 4 -3.77 -8.47 -19.93
CA TYR A 4 -2.56 -8.13 -20.67
C TYR A 4 -2.77 -7.03 -21.72
N GLY A 5 -4.01 -6.56 -21.90
CA GLY A 5 -4.32 -5.46 -22.83
C GLY A 5 -3.92 -4.13 -22.20
N ASP A 6 -2.72 -3.65 -22.57
CA ASP A 6 -2.28 -2.25 -22.62
C ASP A 6 -0.77 -2.10 -22.43
N LYS A 7 0.01 -3.20 -22.34
CA LYS A 7 1.49 -3.08 -22.38
C LYS A 7 2.00 -2.53 -23.71
N GLU A 8 1.21 -2.63 -24.78
CA GLU A 8 1.53 -2.07 -26.11
C GLU A 8 1.24 -0.55 -26.23
N GLN A 9 0.58 0.09 -25.25
CA GLN A 9 0.23 1.52 -25.32
C GLN A 9 1.26 2.47 -24.69
N TYR A 10 2.22 1.97 -23.90
CA TYR A 10 3.16 2.82 -23.17
C TYR A 10 4.57 2.72 -23.74
N ASN A 11 5.14 3.87 -24.12
CA ASN A 11 6.51 3.94 -24.62
C ASN A 11 7.55 3.69 -23.52
N THR A 12 7.20 3.93 -22.25
CA THR A 12 8.10 3.78 -21.10
C THR A 12 7.42 3.18 -19.86
N PHE A 13 8.21 2.53 -18.99
CA PHE A 13 7.71 2.06 -17.68
C PHE A 13 7.36 3.22 -16.74
N ALA A 14 8.10 4.34 -16.82
CA ALA A 14 7.80 5.54 -16.05
C ALA A 14 6.42 6.10 -16.40
N GLN A 15 6.07 6.13 -17.70
CA GLN A 15 4.73 6.47 -18.17
C GLN A 15 3.69 5.48 -17.67
N TRP A 16 3.92 4.17 -17.79
CA TRP A 16 3.01 3.18 -17.22
C TRP A 16 2.79 3.40 -15.72
N TYR A 17 3.85 3.62 -14.94
CA TYR A 17 3.77 3.86 -13.50
C TYR A 17 2.97 5.14 -13.19
N LEU A 18 3.32 6.27 -13.79
CA LEU A 18 2.68 7.57 -13.56
C LEU A 18 1.21 7.60 -14.04
N HIS A 19 0.90 6.88 -15.12
CA HIS A 19 -0.47 6.70 -15.60
C HIS A 19 -1.32 5.87 -14.63
N ASN A 20 -0.79 4.73 -14.18
CA ASN A 20 -1.49 3.93 -13.17
C ASN A 20 -1.68 4.73 -11.87
N MET A 21 -0.75 5.63 -11.57
CA MET A 21 -0.85 6.58 -10.46
C MET A 21 -1.98 7.59 -10.63
N SER A 22 -2.03 8.30 -11.76
CA SER A 22 -3.09 9.29 -12.00
C SER A 22 -4.49 8.67 -11.98
N ILE A 23 -4.65 7.45 -12.51
CA ILE A 23 -5.94 6.74 -12.56
C ILE A 23 -6.36 6.21 -11.19
N ASN A 24 -5.44 5.54 -10.47
CA ASN A 24 -5.83 4.76 -9.29
C ASN A 24 -5.69 5.53 -7.97
N LEU A 25 -4.94 6.63 -7.92
CA LEU A 25 -4.81 7.45 -6.71
C LEU A 25 -5.93 8.46 -6.52
N PHE A 26 -6.39 9.06 -7.61
CA PHE A 26 -7.32 10.20 -7.58
C PHE A 26 -8.64 9.94 -8.29
N PRO A 27 -9.27 8.73 -8.19
CA PRO A 27 -10.55 8.53 -8.85
C PRO A 27 -11.66 9.37 -8.21
N VAL A 28 -11.56 9.65 -6.90
CA VAL A 28 -12.56 10.40 -6.13
C VAL A 28 -11.89 11.14 -4.98
N CYS A 29 -12.15 12.44 -4.86
CA CYS A 29 -11.76 13.24 -3.70
C CYS A 29 -12.47 12.70 -2.45
N ILE A 30 -11.68 12.30 -1.44
CA ILE A 30 -12.20 11.69 -0.23
C ILE A 30 -12.42 12.78 0.81
N LEU A 31 -13.68 13.19 0.96
CA LEU A 31 -14.08 14.27 1.86
C LEU A 31 -14.52 13.71 3.22
N PRO A 32 -14.36 14.48 4.31
CA PRO A 32 -14.98 14.15 5.59
C PRO A 32 -16.52 14.22 5.48
N GLU A 33 -17.20 13.34 6.20
CA GLU A 33 -18.68 13.27 6.25
C GLU A 33 -19.27 14.49 6.97
N GLN A 34 -18.57 15.02 7.98
CA GLN A 34 -19.12 16.03 8.91
C GLN A 34 -18.78 17.49 8.58
N ASN A 35 -18.11 17.78 7.45
CA ASN A 35 -17.73 19.16 7.14
C ASN A 35 -18.69 19.79 6.12
N ASP A 36 -19.66 20.58 6.59
CA ASP A 36 -20.63 21.28 5.73
C ASP A 36 -20.15 22.63 5.19
N CYS A 37 -18.94 23.08 5.55
CA CYS A 37 -18.43 24.34 5.05
C CYS A 37 -18.05 24.22 3.56
N ARG A 38 -18.79 24.94 2.71
CA ARG A 38 -18.57 24.98 1.25
C ARG A 38 -17.13 25.38 0.90
N ASP A 39 -16.56 26.34 1.62
CA ASP A 39 -15.23 26.84 1.32
C ASP A 39 -14.14 25.80 1.57
N PHE A 40 -14.28 25.01 2.63
CA PHE A 40 -13.40 23.87 2.90
C PHE A 40 -13.52 22.80 1.82
N LYS A 41 -14.73 22.47 1.37
CA LYS A 41 -14.92 21.49 0.28
C LYS A 41 -14.23 21.94 -1.00
N ILE A 42 -14.31 23.23 -1.35
CA ILE A 42 -13.61 23.80 -2.51
C ILE A 42 -12.10 23.67 -2.35
N ALA A 43 -11.53 24.05 -1.19
CA ALA A 43 -10.10 23.92 -0.92
C ALA A 43 -9.60 22.47 -1.09
N MET A 44 -10.35 21.50 -0.56
CA MET A 44 -10.04 20.07 -0.68
C MET A 44 -10.09 19.57 -2.13
N GLN A 45 -11.10 20.00 -2.89
CA GLN A 45 -11.23 19.67 -4.31
C GLN A 45 -10.12 20.29 -5.15
N GLU A 46 -9.73 21.52 -4.86
CA GLU A 46 -8.61 22.20 -5.50
C GLU A 46 -7.29 21.47 -5.26
N MET A 47 -7.00 21.07 -4.01
CA MET A 47 -5.82 20.27 -3.69
C MET A 47 -5.82 18.91 -4.39
N HIS A 48 -6.96 18.21 -4.39
CA HIS A 48 -7.11 16.96 -5.11
C HIS A 48 -6.87 17.13 -6.63
N THR A 49 -7.39 18.21 -7.21
CA THR A 49 -7.20 18.55 -8.64
C THR A 49 -5.75 18.91 -8.94
N PHE A 50 -5.08 19.67 -8.07
CA PHE A 50 -3.65 19.95 -8.18
C PHE A 50 -2.82 18.66 -8.20
N PHE A 51 -3.11 17.71 -7.28
CA PHE A 51 -2.39 16.44 -7.23
C PHE A 51 -2.64 15.64 -8.52
N LYS A 52 -3.90 15.51 -8.96
CA LYS A 52 -4.22 14.85 -10.23
C LYS A 52 -3.41 15.44 -11.40
N ASN A 53 -3.40 16.76 -11.53
CA ASN A 53 -2.69 17.46 -12.59
C ASN A 53 -1.16 17.33 -12.48
N LEU A 54 -0.62 17.24 -11.27
CA LEU A 54 0.79 16.92 -11.06
C LEU A 54 1.15 15.56 -11.65
N TYR A 55 0.37 14.51 -11.37
CA TYR A 55 0.66 13.18 -11.93
C TYR A 55 0.46 13.11 -13.45
N GLU A 56 -0.55 13.80 -13.99
CA GLU A 56 -0.76 13.93 -15.43
C GLU A 56 0.39 14.68 -16.11
N ASP A 57 0.88 15.77 -15.53
CA ASP A 57 2.03 16.53 -16.06
C ASP A 57 3.34 15.72 -15.98
N MET A 58 3.59 15.01 -14.87
CA MET A 58 4.72 14.09 -14.76
C MET A 58 4.65 12.96 -15.80
N TYR A 59 3.45 12.46 -16.10
CA TYR A 59 3.23 11.43 -17.10
C TYR A 59 3.49 11.93 -18.53
N ASN A 60 2.97 13.12 -18.86
CA ASN A 60 3.08 13.69 -20.20
C ASN A 60 4.45 14.33 -20.48
N TYR A 61 5.13 14.83 -19.44
CA TYR A 61 6.39 15.59 -19.54
C TYR A 61 7.43 15.17 -18.47
N PRO A 62 7.82 13.88 -18.42
CA PRO A 62 8.75 13.36 -17.40
C PRO A 62 10.10 14.09 -17.36
N GLU A 63 10.58 14.58 -18.50
CA GLU A 63 11.84 15.31 -18.65
C GLU A 63 11.90 16.60 -17.85
N LYS A 64 10.76 17.30 -17.67
CA LYS A 64 10.66 18.51 -16.82
C LYS A 64 11.05 18.21 -15.36
N TYR A 65 10.75 16.99 -14.92
CA TYR A 65 11.04 16.51 -13.57
C TYR A 65 12.39 15.81 -13.47
N SER A 66 13.21 15.84 -14.52
CA SER A 66 14.42 15.04 -14.65
C SER A 66 14.18 13.53 -14.50
N ILE A 67 12.98 13.06 -14.87
CA ILE A 67 12.67 11.63 -14.95
C ILE A 67 13.13 11.16 -16.34
N PRO A 68 14.04 10.17 -16.42
CA PRO A 68 14.53 9.69 -17.71
C PRO A 68 13.42 9.01 -18.50
N GLU A 69 13.37 9.26 -19.81
CA GLU A 69 12.57 8.47 -20.75
C GLU A 69 13.20 7.07 -20.89
N GLU A 70 12.62 6.06 -20.25
CA GLU A 70 13.11 4.68 -20.32
C GLU A 70 12.27 3.86 -21.30
N ILE A 71 12.80 3.50 -22.47
CA ILE A 71 12.07 2.68 -23.45
C ILE A 71 11.73 1.29 -22.86
N TYR A 72 10.45 0.92 -22.87
CA TYR A 72 9.92 -0.39 -22.46
C TYR A 72 9.81 -1.34 -23.67
N PRO A 73 9.99 -2.66 -23.54
CA PRO A 73 10.71 -3.43 -22.53
C PRO A 73 12.06 -3.93 -23.07
N ASP A 74 13.16 -3.77 -22.32
CA ASP A 74 14.28 -4.71 -22.45
C ASP A 74 13.96 -5.89 -21.52
N GLU A 75 13.20 -6.88 -22.03
CA GLU A 75 12.74 -8.07 -21.28
C GLU A 75 13.90 -8.83 -20.59
N LEU A 76 15.12 -8.66 -21.10
CA LEU A 76 16.34 -9.30 -20.57
C LEU A 76 17.00 -8.50 -19.43
N ARG A 77 16.61 -7.23 -19.21
CA ARG A 77 17.25 -6.31 -18.25
C ARG A 77 16.25 -5.44 -17.51
N PHE A 78 15.19 -6.05 -16.95
CA PHE A 78 14.36 -5.42 -15.93
C PHE A 78 15.20 -5.10 -14.68
N ASN A 79 15.92 -3.98 -14.70
CA ASN A 79 16.80 -3.57 -13.64
C ASN A 79 15.99 -2.78 -12.61
N LYS A 80 15.62 -3.43 -11.50
CA LYS A 80 15.01 -2.79 -10.32
C LYS A 80 15.69 -1.49 -9.85
N LYS A 81 16.96 -1.23 -10.22
CA LYS A 81 17.64 0.04 -9.93
C LYS A 81 17.20 1.22 -10.80
N ARG A 82 16.71 0.99 -12.04
CA ARG A 82 16.18 2.02 -12.95
C ARG A 82 14.74 2.41 -12.63
N LEU A 83 13.96 1.44 -12.13
CA LEU A 83 12.63 1.59 -11.49
C LEU A 83 12.55 2.61 -10.33
N ASN A 84 13.67 3.20 -9.92
CA ASN A 84 13.73 4.09 -8.77
C ASN A 84 13.52 5.57 -9.15
N ALA A 85 13.80 6.03 -10.37
CA ALA A 85 13.87 7.47 -10.65
C ALA A 85 12.50 8.18 -10.51
N ALA A 86 11.47 7.73 -11.23
CA ALA A 86 10.13 8.32 -11.14
C ALA A 86 9.53 8.21 -9.73
N SER A 87 9.72 7.07 -9.05
CA SER A 87 9.28 6.88 -7.67
C SER A 87 10.03 7.78 -6.68
N ILE A 88 11.36 7.91 -6.80
CA ILE A 88 12.18 8.83 -5.99
C ILE A 88 11.70 10.27 -6.19
N VAL A 89 11.59 10.72 -7.44
CA VAL A 89 11.19 12.09 -7.76
C VAL A 89 9.82 12.37 -7.17
N ARG A 90 8.84 11.52 -7.47
CA ARG A 90 7.49 11.61 -6.93
C ARG A 90 7.48 11.66 -5.39
N ASN A 91 8.20 10.76 -4.72
CA ASN A 91 8.27 10.74 -3.26
C ASN A 91 8.92 12.01 -2.71
N VAL A 92 9.94 12.55 -3.38
CA VAL A 92 10.56 13.83 -3.00
C VAL A 92 9.57 15.00 -3.11
N ILE A 93 8.79 15.06 -4.19
CA ILE A 93 7.76 16.09 -4.39
C ILE A 93 6.72 16.04 -3.27
N LEU A 94 6.19 14.85 -3.00
CA LEU A 94 5.13 14.69 -2.01
C LEU A 94 5.62 14.92 -0.60
N ASP A 95 6.81 14.41 -0.26
CA ASP A 95 7.43 14.71 1.02
C ASP A 95 7.66 16.22 1.19
N PHE A 96 8.05 16.92 0.13
CA PHE A 96 8.28 18.36 0.17
C PHE A 96 6.98 19.11 0.42
N LEU A 97 5.93 18.83 -0.36
CA LEU A 97 4.60 19.43 -0.18
C LEU A 97 4.03 19.12 1.21
N TYR A 98 4.18 17.87 1.67
CA TYR A 98 3.76 17.43 3.00
C TYR A 98 4.46 18.20 4.11
N ASN A 99 5.79 18.31 4.04
CA ASN A 99 6.58 19.01 5.06
C ASN A 99 6.32 20.52 5.06
N ILE A 100 6.10 21.11 3.88
CA ILE A 100 5.69 22.52 3.76
C ILE A 100 4.33 22.75 4.41
N GLY A 101 3.32 21.92 4.09
CA GLY A 101 1.99 22.05 4.70
C GLY A 101 2.03 21.83 6.21
N GLN A 102 2.89 20.92 6.68
CA GLN A 102 3.05 20.64 8.10
C GLN A 102 3.67 21.83 8.85
N ALA A 103 4.74 22.41 8.31
CA ALA A 103 5.49 23.48 8.95
C ALA A 103 4.83 24.86 8.80
N GLY A 104 4.12 25.09 7.70
CA GLY A 104 3.56 26.41 7.41
C GLY A 104 2.31 26.75 8.20
N TRP A 105 2.00 28.05 8.31
CA TRP A 105 0.72 28.54 8.81
C TRP A 105 -0.01 29.29 7.70
N TYR A 106 -1.30 29.02 7.58
CA TYR A 106 -2.14 29.63 6.56
C TYR A 106 -2.75 30.93 7.10
N GLU A 107 -2.48 32.03 6.42
CA GLU A 107 -2.94 33.38 6.78
C GLU A 107 -3.13 34.19 5.51
N ALA A 108 -4.22 34.96 5.41
CA ALA A 108 -4.49 35.87 4.28
C ALA A 108 -4.29 35.20 2.89
N ASP A 109 -4.90 34.04 2.68
CA ASP A 109 -4.86 33.26 1.44
C ASP A 109 -3.49 32.73 1.00
N VAL A 110 -2.47 32.83 1.86
CA VAL A 110 -1.13 32.30 1.61
C VAL A 110 -0.70 31.35 2.72
N LEU A 111 0.11 30.36 2.36
CA LEU A 111 0.80 29.53 3.33
C LEU A 111 2.19 30.14 3.58
N LYS A 112 2.43 30.61 4.80
CA LYS A 112 3.71 31.16 5.22
C LYS A 112 4.54 30.09 5.92
N ILE A 113 5.85 30.10 5.70
CA ILE A 113 6.81 29.20 6.37
C ILE A 113 8.07 29.97 6.72
N GLU A 114 8.66 29.66 7.88
CA GLU A 114 9.92 30.26 8.30
C GLU A 114 11.04 29.97 7.27
N PRO A 115 11.85 30.98 6.87
CA PRO A 115 12.89 30.81 5.87
C PRO A 115 13.88 29.68 6.18
N GLN A 116 14.30 29.57 7.46
CA GLN A 116 15.24 28.53 7.90
C GLN A 116 14.69 27.10 7.72
N VAL A 117 13.38 26.93 7.94
CA VAL A 117 12.72 25.63 7.75
C VAL A 117 12.65 25.31 6.26
N TYR A 118 12.27 26.28 5.43
CA TYR A 118 12.25 26.13 3.97
C TYR A 118 13.64 25.79 3.42
N GLU A 119 14.68 26.54 3.78
CA GLU A 119 16.07 26.29 3.36
C GLU A 119 16.53 24.87 3.72
N LYS A 120 16.19 24.38 4.91
CA LYS A 120 16.50 23.01 5.32
C LYS A 120 15.80 21.99 4.43
N LEU A 121 14.50 22.20 4.13
CA LEU A 121 13.74 21.33 3.23
C LEU A 121 14.37 21.29 1.83
N VAL A 122 14.68 22.46 1.26
CA VAL A 122 15.34 22.61 -0.05
C VAL A 122 16.68 21.87 -0.06
N LYS A 123 17.53 22.07 0.95
CA LYS A 123 18.84 21.42 1.09
C LYS A 123 18.72 19.90 1.17
N ASP A 124 17.74 19.39 1.91
CA ASP A 124 17.54 17.96 2.08
C ASP A 124 16.99 17.29 0.80
N LYS A 125 16.10 17.96 0.07
CA LYS A 125 15.56 17.42 -1.20
C LYS A 125 16.56 17.53 -2.36
N SER A 126 17.35 18.59 -2.42
CA SER A 126 18.42 18.79 -3.42
C SER A 126 19.48 17.68 -3.42
N LYS A 127 19.63 16.90 -2.33
CA LYS A 127 20.52 15.74 -2.26
C LYS A 127 20.06 14.57 -3.13
N LYS A 128 18.78 14.51 -3.50
CA LYS A 128 18.15 13.36 -4.18
C LYS A 128 17.74 13.65 -5.62
N VAL A 129 17.41 14.90 -5.94
CA VAL A 129 16.87 15.31 -7.24
C VAL A 129 17.36 16.70 -7.64
N LYS A 130 17.25 17.05 -8.92
CA LYS A 130 17.45 18.43 -9.40
C LYS A 130 16.30 19.31 -8.93
N PHE A 131 16.45 19.88 -7.75
CA PHE A 131 15.37 20.58 -7.05
C PHE A 131 14.83 21.79 -7.82
N GLN A 132 15.67 22.53 -8.55
CA GLN A 132 15.20 23.67 -9.34
C GLN A 132 14.22 23.25 -10.45
N SER A 133 14.55 22.21 -11.22
CA SER A 133 13.66 21.68 -12.27
C SER A 133 12.30 21.24 -11.71
N PHE A 134 12.33 20.69 -10.50
CA PHE A 134 11.13 20.36 -9.73
C PHE A 134 10.29 21.61 -9.39
N LEU A 135 10.91 22.67 -8.86
CA LEU A 135 10.21 23.92 -8.54
C LEU A 135 9.61 24.57 -9.77
N ASP A 136 10.36 24.61 -10.87
CA ASP A 136 9.92 25.19 -12.14
C ASP A 136 8.66 24.44 -12.65
N ALA A 137 8.64 23.12 -12.51
CA ALA A 137 7.47 22.31 -12.88
C ALA A 137 6.25 22.59 -11.97
N LEU A 138 6.44 22.70 -10.65
CA LEU A 138 5.35 23.11 -9.75
C LEU A 138 4.82 24.52 -10.06
N GLN A 139 5.71 25.44 -10.47
CA GLN A 139 5.34 26.78 -10.88
C GLN A 139 4.46 26.78 -12.13
N GLN A 140 4.78 25.95 -13.13
CA GLN A 140 3.93 25.76 -14.31
C GLN A 140 2.55 25.18 -13.96
N LEU A 141 2.49 24.31 -12.95
CA LEU A 141 1.23 23.81 -12.38
C LEU A 141 0.47 24.85 -11.55
N GLY A 142 1.06 26.04 -11.37
CA GLY A 142 0.42 27.19 -10.76
C GLY A 142 0.74 27.39 -9.28
N LEU A 143 1.73 26.68 -8.71
CA LEU A 143 2.23 26.92 -7.35
C LEU A 143 3.32 28.00 -7.36
N SER A 144 3.14 29.09 -6.65
CA SER A 144 4.17 30.12 -6.49
C SER A 144 4.83 30.00 -5.13
N ILE A 145 6.16 30.15 -5.09
CA ILE A 145 6.94 30.24 -3.86
C ILE A 145 7.78 31.51 -3.93
N ALA A 146 7.49 32.48 -3.06
CA ALA A 146 8.25 33.71 -2.92
C ALA A 146 9.03 33.68 -1.61
N VAL A 147 10.36 33.83 -1.69
CA VAL A 147 11.25 33.86 -0.52
C VAL A 147 11.52 35.33 -0.18
N GLU A 148 11.10 35.79 0.99
CA GLU A 148 11.40 37.13 1.51
C GLU A 148 12.24 37.04 2.79
N GLU A 149 12.65 38.18 3.35
CA GLU A 149 13.56 38.24 4.50
C GLU A 149 13.00 37.53 5.75
N ASN A 150 11.70 37.68 6.01
CA ASN A 150 11.07 37.18 7.24
C ASN A 150 10.28 35.89 7.03
N ASP A 151 9.71 35.69 5.84
CA ASP A 151 8.79 34.60 5.54
C ASP A 151 8.97 34.10 4.11
N VAL A 152 8.67 32.82 3.90
CA VAL A 152 8.50 32.24 2.58
C VAL A 152 7.00 32.06 2.34
N TYR A 153 6.49 32.64 1.27
CA TYR A 153 5.07 32.66 0.92
C TYR A 153 4.78 31.66 -0.18
N ILE A 154 3.77 30.83 0.04
CA ILE A 154 3.34 29.78 -0.86
C ILE A 154 1.88 30.03 -1.22
N SER A 155 1.65 30.23 -2.50
CA SER A 155 0.33 30.54 -3.05
C SER A 155 0.08 29.72 -4.31
N SER A 156 -1.16 29.73 -4.81
CA SER A 156 -1.43 29.18 -6.13
C SER A 156 -2.35 30.06 -6.94
N MET A 157 -1.92 30.41 -8.15
CA MET A 157 -2.71 31.23 -9.08
C MET A 157 -3.84 30.42 -9.71
N LYS A 158 -3.66 29.11 -9.90
CA LYS A 158 -4.67 28.21 -10.48
C LYS A 158 -5.61 27.62 -9.43
N TYR A 159 -5.14 27.45 -8.19
CA TYR A 159 -5.87 26.81 -7.10
C TYR A 159 -5.77 27.65 -5.80
N PRO A 160 -6.41 28.83 -5.74
CA PRO A 160 -6.17 29.81 -4.67
C PRO A 160 -6.37 29.29 -3.25
N ARG A 161 -7.24 28.30 -3.05
CA ARG A 161 -7.56 27.70 -1.75
C ARG A 161 -6.80 26.41 -1.46
N MET A 162 -6.05 25.88 -2.42
CA MET A 162 -5.20 24.70 -2.22
C MET A 162 -4.18 24.87 -1.08
N PRO A 163 -3.51 26.03 -0.87
CA PRO A 163 -2.59 26.20 0.26
C PRO A 163 -3.24 25.97 1.63
N GLN A 164 -4.52 26.35 1.79
CA GLN A 164 -5.30 26.07 3.00
C GLN A 164 -5.43 24.56 3.23
N ALA A 165 -5.88 23.84 2.21
CA ALA A 165 -6.05 22.39 2.27
C ALA A 165 -4.73 21.65 2.46
N LEU A 166 -3.64 22.13 1.83
CA LEU A 166 -2.30 21.61 1.99
C LEU A 166 -1.84 21.68 3.44
N SER A 167 -2.03 22.82 4.11
CA SER A 167 -1.70 22.99 5.53
C SER A 167 -2.56 22.08 6.41
N LEU A 168 -3.88 22.11 6.23
CA LEU A 168 -4.82 21.33 7.04
C LEU A 168 -4.56 19.82 6.94
N LEU A 169 -4.45 19.29 5.73
CA LEU A 169 -4.24 17.86 5.51
C LEU A 169 -2.89 17.41 6.05
N SER A 170 -1.82 18.18 5.78
CA SER A 170 -0.48 17.79 6.23
C SER A 170 -0.39 17.74 7.75
N LYS A 171 -0.96 18.73 8.44
CA LYS A 171 -1.01 18.75 9.91
C LYS A 171 -1.82 17.61 10.47
N ALA A 172 -2.99 17.32 9.92
CA ALA A 172 -3.82 16.20 10.37
C ALA A 172 -3.13 14.85 10.13
N CYS A 173 -2.57 14.63 8.95
CA CYS A 173 -1.79 13.44 8.61
C CYS A 173 -0.59 13.23 9.55
N SER A 174 0.05 14.30 10.03
CA SER A 174 1.20 14.18 10.93
C SER A 174 0.88 13.48 12.26
N GLN A 175 -0.40 13.48 12.67
CA GLN A 175 -0.87 12.78 13.86
C GLN A 175 -0.88 11.25 13.70
N TYR A 176 -0.73 10.74 12.47
CA TYR A 176 -0.75 9.30 12.14
C TYR A 176 0.66 8.69 12.04
N GLY A 177 1.70 9.40 12.48
CA GLY A 177 3.09 8.90 12.48
C GLY A 177 3.56 8.48 11.09
N SER A 178 4.13 7.27 10.98
CA SER A 178 4.63 6.74 9.70
C SER A 178 3.56 6.52 8.62
N LYS A 179 2.27 6.57 8.99
CA LYS A 179 1.14 6.44 8.05
C LYS A 179 0.65 7.79 7.52
N GLY A 180 1.12 8.92 8.05
CA GLY A 180 0.67 10.25 7.64
C GLY A 180 0.84 10.52 6.15
N LEU A 181 2.02 10.20 5.61
CA LEU A 181 2.31 10.38 4.19
C LEU A 181 1.39 9.55 3.29
N TYR A 182 0.97 8.35 3.74
CA TYR A 182 0.04 7.50 3.01
C TYR A 182 -1.33 8.17 2.83
N HIS A 183 -1.86 8.80 3.87
CA HIS A 183 -3.14 9.51 3.78
C HIS A 183 -3.00 10.81 2.99
N PHE A 184 -1.89 11.52 3.18
CA PHE A 184 -1.59 12.77 2.47
C PHE A 184 -1.56 12.56 0.96
N GLN A 185 -0.80 11.58 0.47
CA GLN A 185 -0.64 11.33 -0.96
C GLN A 185 -1.92 10.84 -1.67
N ARG A 186 -2.93 10.43 -0.90
CA ARG A 186 -4.25 10.01 -1.39
C ARG A 186 -5.29 11.13 -1.28
N CYS A 187 -4.90 12.30 -0.78
CA CYS A 187 -5.82 13.38 -0.42
C CYS A 187 -6.99 12.86 0.44
N ASP A 188 -6.68 12.00 1.43
CA ASP A 188 -7.71 11.41 2.30
C ASP A 188 -8.08 12.39 3.43
N PHE A 189 -8.99 13.33 3.16
CA PHE A 189 -9.35 14.38 4.12
C PHE A 189 -10.19 13.87 5.30
N ARG A 190 -10.59 12.60 5.33
CA ARG A 190 -11.22 11.98 6.51
C ARG A 190 -10.27 11.91 7.70
N VAL A 191 -8.96 12.02 7.50
CA VAL A 191 -7.99 12.17 8.61
C VAL A 191 -8.22 13.44 9.45
N LEU A 192 -9.01 14.40 8.94
CA LEU A 192 -9.46 15.56 9.72
C LEU A 192 -10.53 15.18 10.76
N GLU A 193 -11.17 14.02 10.59
CA GLU A 193 -12.12 13.48 11.56
C GLU A 193 -11.38 12.80 12.71
N GLN A 194 -11.85 13.05 13.93
CA GLN A 194 -11.23 12.44 15.10
C GLN A 194 -11.31 10.90 15.01
N LYS A 195 -10.17 10.22 15.17
CA LYS A 195 -10.05 8.76 15.22
C LYS A 195 -10.39 8.05 13.90
N PHE A 196 -10.21 8.69 12.75
CA PHE A 196 -10.39 8.02 11.46
C PHE A 196 -9.58 6.72 11.36
N THR A 197 -10.24 5.66 10.88
CA THR A 197 -9.63 4.34 10.61
C THR A 197 -10.15 3.80 9.29
N LEU A 198 -9.27 3.14 8.54
CA LEU A 198 -9.65 2.47 7.29
C LEU A 198 -10.63 1.32 7.51
N ASP A 199 -11.60 1.20 6.61
CA ASP A 199 -12.61 0.15 6.62
C ASP A 199 -12.60 -0.71 5.34
N LEU A 200 -13.53 -1.66 5.23
CA LEU A 200 -13.59 -2.54 4.06
C LEU A 200 -14.03 -1.78 2.80
N ASN A 201 -14.90 -0.77 2.93
CA ASN A 201 -15.38 0.00 1.78
C ASN A 201 -14.23 0.74 1.10
N ASP A 202 -13.25 1.23 1.87
CA ASP A 202 -12.01 1.81 1.36
C ASP A 202 -11.25 0.88 0.41
N VAL A 203 -11.21 -0.41 0.76
CA VAL A 203 -10.54 -1.45 0.00
C VAL A 203 -11.35 -1.84 -1.23
N LEU A 204 -12.66 -2.00 -1.08
CA LEU A 204 -13.56 -2.42 -2.16
C LEU A 204 -13.67 -1.36 -3.26
N ARG A 205 -13.58 -0.07 -2.90
CA ARG A 205 -13.70 1.04 -3.86
C ARG A 205 -12.64 1.02 -4.95
N ILE A 206 -11.43 0.54 -4.65
CA ILE A 206 -10.31 0.50 -5.61
C ILE A 206 -10.32 -0.75 -6.49
N LEU A 207 -11.23 -1.70 -6.24
CA LEU A 207 -11.31 -2.95 -6.99
C LEU A 207 -12.40 -2.89 -8.06
N PRO A 208 -12.15 -3.41 -9.27
CA PRO A 208 -13.18 -3.61 -10.28
C PRO A 208 -14.02 -4.86 -9.96
N GLU A 209 -15.19 -4.97 -10.58
CA GLU A 209 -15.91 -6.24 -10.65
C GLU A 209 -15.16 -7.24 -11.56
N PRO A 210 -15.20 -8.57 -11.29
CA PRO A 210 -15.88 -9.25 -10.18
C PRO A 210 -15.07 -9.32 -8.88
N LEU A 211 -13.81 -8.86 -8.88
CA LEU A 211 -12.90 -8.97 -7.73
C LEU A 211 -13.44 -8.30 -6.46
N ARG A 212 -14.16 -7.19 -6.63
CA ARG A 212 -14.84 -6.50 -5.52
C ARG A 212 -15.84 -7.42 -4.82
N LYS A 213 -16.72 -8.08 -5.59
CA LYS A 213 -17.69 -9.03 -5.04
C LYS A 213 -17.00 -10.21 -4.35
N ASP A 214 -16.01 -10.81 -5.00
CA ASP A 214 -15.29 -11.98 -4.46
C ASP A 214 -14.59 -11.66 -3.13
N LEU A 215 -13.96 -10.48 -3.02
CA LEU A 215 -13.32 -10.05 -1.78
C LEU A 215 -14.35 -9.78 -0.68
N ALA A 216 -15.48 -9.13 -1.00
CA ALA A 216 -16.55 -8.87 -0.02
C ALA A 216 -17.17 -10.18 0.51
N GLU A 217 -17.37 -11.18 -0.35
CA GLU A 217 -17.85 -12.51 0.04
C GLU A 217 -16.82 -13.25 0.90
N THR A 218 -15.54 -13.18 0.52
CA THR A 218 -14.45 -13.79 1.27
C THR A 218 -14.29 -13.18 2.66
N ASP A 219 -14.36 -11.86 2.78
CA ASP A 219 -14.32 -11.15 4.06
C ASP A 219 -15.44 -11.63 4.99
N ARG A 220 -16.70 -11.62 4.52
CA ARG A 220 -17.85 -12.10 5.30
C ARG A 220 -17.67 -13.54 5.77
N PHE A 221 -17.13 -14.40 4.90
CA PHE A 221 -16.85 -15.79 5.25
C PHE A 221 -15.79 -15.88 6.36
N ILE A 222 -14.66 -15.21 6.22
CA ILE A 222 -13.55 -15.29 7.18
C ILE A 222 -13.98 -14.77 8.57
N ILE A 223 -14.73 -13.66 8.62
CA ILE A 223 -15.26 -13.11 9.88
C ILE A 223 -16.17 -14.11 10.60
N LYS A 224 -16.99 -14.88 9.88
CA LYS A 224 -17.87 -15.92 10.46
C LYS A 224 -17.08 -16.98 11.25
N TYR A 225 -15.82 -17.21 10.90
CA TYR A 225 -14.93 -18.18 11.56
C TYR A 225 -14.02 -17.56 12.63
N LYS A 226 -14.54 -16.59 13.40
CA LYS A 226 -13.89 -16.00 14.58
C LYS A 226 -12.57 -15.27 14.30
N TYR A 227 -12.33 -14.85 13.05
CA TYR A 227 -11.23 -13.94 12.73
C TYR A 227 -11.68 -12.48 12.90
N LYS A 228 -10.84 -11.67 13.55
CA LYS A 228 -10.95 -10.22 13.61
C LYS A 228 -10.22 -9.59 12.45
N ARG A 229 -10.85 -8.62 11.81
CA ARG A 229 -10.26 -7.82 10.73
C ARG A 229 -9.60 -6.56 11.25
N LYS A 230 -8.42 -6.26 10.72
CA LYS A 230 -7.75 -4.96 10.81
C LYS A 230 -7.31 -4.55 9.42
N ILE A 231 -7.50 -3.29 9.05
CA ILE A 231 -7.10 -2.77 7.74
C ILE A 231 -5.98 -1.77 7.95
N GLU A 232 -4.93 -1.90 7.16
CA GLU A 232 -3.75 -1.05 7.24
C GLU A 232 -3.33 -0.55 5.86
N PRO A 233 -2.72 0.64 5.80
CA PRO A 233 -1.95 1.06 4.64
C PRO A 233 -0.94 -0.01 4.22
N TYR A 234 -0.81 -0.25 2.92
CA TYR A 234 0.17 -1.19 2.39
C TYR A 234 0.83 -0.65 1.14
N ASN A 235 2.17 -0.65 1.13
CA ASN A 235 2.96 0.11 0.17
C ASN A 235 2.45 1.56 0.10
N ASP A 236 2.68 2.23 -1.02
CA ASP A 236 2.26 3.62 -1.15
C ASP A 236 0.73 3.75 -1.29
N PHE A 237 0.03 2.75 -1.86
CA PHE A 237 -1.37 2.93 -2.29
C PHE A 237 -2.29 1.71 -2.16
N GLY A 238 -1.74 0.60 -1.68
CA GLY A 238 -2.50 -0.59 -1.43
C GLY A 238 -3.10 -0.58 -0.04
N TYR A 239 -3.87 -1.64 0.21
CA TYR A 239 -4.37 -1.97 1.53
C TYR A 239 -3.91 -3.37 1.89
N ARG A 240 -3.67 -3.57 3.18
CA ARG A 240 -3.48 -4.88 3.76
C ARG A 240 -4.61 -5.13 4.74
N ILE A 241 -5.45 -6.10 4.41
CA ILE A 241 -6.46 -6.64 5.32
C ILE A 241 -5.79 -7.77 6.10
N VAL A 242 -5.74 -7.61 7.41
CA VAL A 242 -5.17 -8.58 8.36
C VAL A 242 -6.34 -9.25 9.08
N TYR A 243 -6.53 -10.53 8.81
CA TYR A 243 -7.48 -11.38 9.53
C TYR A 243 -6.71 -12.16 10.59
N SER A 244 -7.04 -11.96 11.86
CA SER A 244 -6.34 -12.59 12.98
C SER A 244 -7.32 -13.22 13.98
N ASN A 245 -6.97 -14.34 14.57
CA ASN A 245 -7.79 -14.99 15.61
C ASN A 245 -7.07 -15.02 16.97
N LYS A 246 -7.76 -15.41 18.04
CA LYS A 246 -7.19 -15.42 19.41
C LYS A 246 -6.03 -16.42 19.58
N ALA A 247 -6.01 -17.46 18.75
CA ALA A 247 -4.96 -18.47 18.73
C ALA A 247 -3.71 -18.05 17.94
N GLY A 248 -3.68 -16.83 17.39
CA GLY A 248 -2.51 -16.27 16.72
C GLY A 248 -2.39 -16.59 15.23
N VAL A 249 -3.37 -17.27 14.63
CA VAL A 249 -3.40 -17.46 13.17
C VAL A 249 -3.65 -16.11 12.52
N VAL A 250 -2.86 -15.79 11.49
CA VAL A 250 -3.02 -14.57 10.73
C VAL A 250 -3.07 -14.88 9.23
N CYS A 251 -4.14 -14.42 8.57
CA CYS A 251 -4.22 -14.35 7.11
C CYS A 251 -4.04 -12.89 6.68
N TYR A 252 -3.10 -12.67 5.76
CA TYR A 252 -2.85 -11.37 5.16
C TYR A 252 -3.42 -11.37 3.75
N CYS A 253 -4.37 -10.49 3.50
CA CYS A 253 -4.87 -10.17 2.17
C CYS A 253 -4.31 -8.81 1.75
N HIS A 254 -3.50 -8.82 0.70
CA HIS A 254 -2.94 -7.63 0.10
C HIS A 254 -3.75 -7.25 -1.12
N VAL A 255 -4.18 -6.00 -1.16
CA VAL A 255 -4.95 -5.42 -2.25
C VAL A 255 -4.16 -4.27 -2.84
N ASN A 256 -3.81 -4.37 -4.11
CA ASN A 256 -3.08 -3.34 -4.85
C ASN A 256 -3.89 -2.94 -6.08
N ALA A 257 -3.98 -1.65 -6.37
CA ALA A 257 -4.57 -1.18 -7.63
C ALA A 257 -3.59 -1.19 -8.83
N TYR A 258 -2.28 -1.34 -8.57
CA TYR A 258 -1.21 -0.96 -9.51
C TYR A 258 -0.42 -2.12 -10.12
N PHE A 259 -0.36 -3.26 -9.45
CA PHE A 259 0.49 -4.37 -9.87
C PHE A 259 -0.33 -5.46 -10.56
N ASP A 260 0.32 -6.23 -11.45
CA ASP A 260 -0.25 -7.39 -12.16
C ASP A 260 -1.03 -8.33 -11.22
N LYS A 261 -0.64 -8.41 -9.93
CA LYS A 261 -1.40 -9.08 -8.86
C LYS A 261 -2.22 -8.09 -8.03
N LYS A 262 -3.46 -7.84 -8.45
CA LYS A 262 -4.40 -6.93 -7.77
C LYS A 262 -4.78 -7.39 -6.37
N ILE A 263 -4.93 -8.70 -6.16
CA ILE A 263 -5.19 -9.29 -4.86
C ILE A 263 -4.32 -10.52 -4.69
N TYR A 264 -3.67 -10.64 -3.53
CA TYR A 264 -3.04 -11.89 -3.12
C TYR A 264 -3.20 -12.10 -1.61
N MET A 265 -3.28 -13.37 -1.21
CA MET A 265 -3.45 -13.77 0.17
C MET A 265 -2.34 -14.74 0.58
N TYR A 266 -1.96 -14.72 1.86
CA TYR A 266 -1.19 -15.80 2.47
C TYR A 266 -1.53 -15.95 3.93
N ILE A 267 -1.33 -17.17 4.44
CA ILE A 267 -1.59 -17.55 5.83
C ILE A 267 -0.24 -17.72 6.52
N ARG A 268 -0.11 -17.25 7.76
CA ARG A 268 1.06 -17.54 8.60
C ARG A 268 0.83 -18.86 9.34
N TRP A 269 1.77 -19.79 9.20
CA TRP A 269 1.82 -21.03 9.95
C TRP A 269 1.95 -20.74 11.44
N VAL A 270 1.11 -21.37 12.25
CA VAL A 270 1.14 -21.23 13.72
C VAL A 270 0.71 -22.51 14.45
N LEU A 271 0.39 -23.58 13.73
CA LEU A 271 -0.09 -24.83 14.31
C LEU A 271 1.08 -25.65 14.85
N ASN A 272 0.91 -26.27 16.01
CA ASN A 272 1.85 -27.30 16.48
C ASN A 272 1.64 -28.64 15.73
N THR A 273 2.46 -29.65 16.04
CA THR A 273 2.39 -30.95 15.36
C THR A 273 1.02 -31.61 15.50
N GLU A 274 0.45 -31.68 16.70
CA GLU A 274 -0.87 -32.29 16.92
C GLU A 274 -1.99 -31.55 16.17
N GLN A 275 -2.00 -30.22 16.25
CA GLN A 275 -2.94 -29.35 15.54
C GLN A 275 -2.80 -29.50 14.03
N SER A 276 -1.57 -29.66 13.52
CA SER A 276 -1.33 -29.90 12.10
C SER A 276 -1.90 -31.24 11.64
N THR A 277 -1.74 -32.30 12.43
CA THR A 277 -2.32 -33.61 12.14
C THR A 277 -3.86 -33.53 12.10
N ARG A 278 -4.46 -32.85 13.10
CA ARG A 278 -5.92 -32.62 13.13
C ARG A 278 -6.40 -31.84 11.92
N LEU A 279 -5.67 -30.80 11.51
CA LEU A 279 -5.98 -30.02 10.31
C LEU A 279 -6.05 -30.93 9.08
N PHE A 280 -5.01 -31.74 8.84
CA PHE A 280 -4.99 -32.59 7.66
C PHE A 280 -6.08 -33.67 7.69
N ASN A 281 -6.39 -34.26 8.84
CA ASN A 281 -7.51 -35.19 8.97
C ASN A 281 -8.86 -34.54 8.59
N ILE A 282 -9.09 -33.29 9.02
CA ILE A 282 -10.30 -32.53 8.66
C ILE A 282 -10.35 -32.30 7.15
N VAL A 283 -9.22 -31.89 6.55
CA VAL A 283 -9.15 -31.55 5.14
C VAL A 283 -9.24 -32.80 4.24
N ASP A 284 -8.62 -33.91 4.63
CA ASP A 284 -8.70 -35.18 3.90
C ASP A 284 -10.14 -35.70 3.82
N ASN A 285 -10.95 -35.47 4.86
CA ASN A 285 -12.39 -35.78 4.84
C ASN A 285 -13.19 -34.88 3.87
N GLU A 286 -12.71 -33.67 3.56
CA GLU A 286 -13.32 -32.82 2.52
C GLU A 286 -12.86 -33.25 1.11
N SER A 287 -11.57 -33.46 0.90
CA SER A 287 -10.97 -33.97 -0.35
C SER A 287 -9.47 -34.23 -0.18
N ALA A 288 -9.01 -35.43 -0.54
CA ALA A 288 -7.59 -35.80 -0.49
C ALA A 288 -6.70 -34.90 -1.37
N GLU A 289 -7.16 -34.57 -2.59
CA GLU A 289 -6.42 -33.69 -3.52
C GLU A 289 -6.22 -32.27 -2.92
N PHE A 290 -7.22 -31.78 -2.19
CA PHE A 290 -7.14 -30.47 -1.54
C PHE A 290 -6.12 -30.48 -0.39
N ALA A 291 -6.07 -31.56 0.40
CA ALA A 291 -5.09 -31.74 1.45
C ALA A 291 -3.65 -31.88 0.90
N ASP A 292 -3.46 -32.54 -0.24
CA ASP A 292 -2.16 -32.57 -0.95
C ASP A 292 -1.73 -31.15 -1.35
N LYS A 293 -2.65 -30.38 -1.96
CA LYS A 293 -2.40 -28.98 -2.32
C LYS A 293 -2.09 -28.09 -1.11
N ILE A 294 -2.67 -28.37 0.06
CA ILE A 294 -2.27 -27.71 1.32
C ILE A 294 -0.86 -28.09 1.72
N PHE A 295 -0.57 -29.37 1.80
CA PHE A 295 0.74 -29.84 2.25
C PHE A 295 1.87 -29.28 1.39
N ASP A 296 1.66 -29.23 0.08
CA ASP A 296 2.64 -28.73 -0.90
C ASP A 296 2.82 -27.20 -0.89
N SER A 297 1.82 -26.44 -0.40
CA SER A 297 1.90 -24.98 -0.34
C SER A 297 2.57 -24.45 0.93
N ILE A 298 2.88 -25.30 1.91
CA ILE A 298 3.52 -24.82 3.14
C ILE A 298 4.99 -24.53 2.88
N CYS A 299 5.42 -23.28 3.12
CA CYS A 299 6.83 -22.94 2.97
C CYS A 299 7.64 -23.70 4.03
N LYS A 300 8.54 -24.56 3.54
CA LYS A 300 9.50 -25.29 4.39
C LYS A 300 10.42 -24.29 5.09
N CYS A 301 10.85 -24.64 6.29
CA CYS A 301 11.86 -23.86 6.99
C CYS A 301 13.17 -23.90 6.18
N ASP A 302 13.88 -22.78 6.05
CA ASP A 302 15.21 -22.75 5.42
C ASP A 302 16.11 -23.76 6.18
N PRO A 303 16.81 -24.68 5.47
CA PRO A 303 17.75 -25.59 6.11
C PRO A 303 18.84 -24.87 6.89
N LYS A 304 19.20 -23.62 6.53
CA LYS A 304 20.18 -22.78 7.23
C LYS A 304 19.59 -22.21 8.52
N CYS A 305 19.59 -23.05 9.54
CA CYS A 305 19.58 -22.59 10.92
C CYS A 305 20.87 -21.79 11.16
N VAL A 306 20.79 -20.47 11.32
CA VAL A 306 21.97 -19.69 11.75
C VAL A 306 22.06 -19.83 13.28
N PRO A 307 23.14 -20.41 13.81
CA PRO A 307 23.27 -20.66 15.24
C PRO A 307 23.31 -19.34 16.01
N GLY A 308 22.26 -19.09 16.78
CA GLY A 308 22.29 -18.29 18.00
C GLY A 308 21.94 -19.12 19.25
N PHE A 309 21.69 -20.43 19.08
CA PHE A 309 21.09 -21.31 20.10
C PHE A 309 21.70 -22.74 20.15
N ASN A 310 22.93 -22.95 19.68
CA ASN A 310 23.69 -24.22 19.86
C ASN A 310 22.92 -25.54 19.56
N ALA A 311 22.06 -25.58 18.55
CA ALA A 311 21.36 -26.82 18.17
C ALA A 311 22.28 -27.72 17.32
N LEU A 312 22.44 -28.98 17.73
CA LEU A 312 23.27 -30.01 17.09
C LEU A 312 22.48 -30.81 16.04
N THR A 313 21.15 -30.84 16.13
CA THR A 313 20.27 -31.53 15.18
C THR A 313 19.14 -30.63 14.65
N PRO A 314 18.56 -30.91 13.46
CA PRO A 314 17.39 -30.20 12.94
C PRO A 314 16.19 -30.16 13.92
N GLU A 315 16.03 -31.21 14.72
CA GLU A 315 14.99 -31.40 15.73
C GLU A 315 15.17 -30.50 16.97
N GLU A 316 16.41 -30.12 17.28
CA GLU A 316 16.76 -29.22 18.40
C GLU A 316 16.57 -27.74 18.07
N CYS A 317 16.21 -27.42 16.83
CA CYS A 317 15.87 -26.06 16.45
C CYS A 317 14.48 -25.71 17.00
N ILE A 318 14.44 -25.03 18.15
CA ILE A 318 13.26 -24.60 18.96
C ILE A 318 12.11 -23.96 18.13
N ALA A 319 12.37 -23.51 16.91
CA ALA A 319 11.39 -22.88 16.03
C ALA A 319 10.74 -23.81 14.98
N ARG A 320 11.10 -25.10 14.88
CA ARG A 320 10.60 -26.01 13.82
C ARG A 320 9.46 -26.90 14.32
N ILE A 321 8.33 -26.89 13.61
CA ILE A 321 7.20 -27.80 13.81
C ILE A 321 7.30 -28.91 12.77
N LYS A 322 7.19 -30.16 13.24
CA LYS A 322 7.09 -31.33 12.38
C LYS A 322 5.66 -31.47 11.88
N VAL A 323 5.50 -31.62 10.57
CA VAL A 323 4.20 -31.83 9.91
C VAL A 323 4.30 -33.10 9.08
N GLU A 324 3.44 -34.07 9.36
CA GLU A 324 3.44 -35.38 8.71
C GLU A 324 2.09 -35.65 8.04
N ARG A 325 2.12 -36.13 6.80
CA ARG A 325 0.92 -36.58 6.07
C ARG A 325 1.29 -37.64 5.04
N ASN A 326 0.55 -38.75 4.99
CA ASN A 326 0.71 -39.83 4.00
C ASN A 326 2.18 -40.31 3.83
N GLY A 327 2.91 -40.44 4.94
CA GLY A 327 4.34 -40.81 4.93
C GLY A 327 5.30 -39.72 4.47
N ARG A 328 4.80 -38.54 4.09
CA ARG A 328 5.59 -37.34 3.75
C ARG A 328 5.78 -36.50 5.01
N THR A 329 7.00 -35.96 5.19
CA THR A 329 7.35 -35.08 6.32
C THR A 329 7.92 -33.76 5.82
N ILE A 330 7.47 -32.67 6.43
CA ILE A 330 8.10 -31.35 6.29
C ILE A 330 8.34 -30.72 7.66
N TYR A 331 9.38 -29.89 7.75
CA TYR A 331 9.65 -29.06 8.91
C TYR A 331 9.38 -27.60 8.57
N VAL A 332 8.61 -26.93 9.41
CA VAL A 332 8.11 -25.57 9.15
C VAL A 332 8.47 -24.68 10.34
N CYS A 333 8.91 -23.45 10.08
CA CYS A 333 9.19 -22.54 11.19
C CYS A 333 7.85 -22.05 11.82
N LYS A 334 7.83 -21.72 13.11
CA LYS A 334 6.64 -21.19 13.85
C LYS A 334 6.05 -19.91 13.24
N ASP A 335 6.78 -19.26 12.35
CA ASP A 335 6.37 -18.06 11.62
C ASP A 335 6.40 -18.21 10.09
N ALA A 336 6.60 -19.44 9.60
CA ALA A 336 6.60 -19.75 8.18
C ALA A 336 5.28 -19.30 7.53
N ARG A 337 5.34 -18.97 6.25
CA ARG A 337 4.15 -18.59 5.49
C ARG A 337 3.67 -19.80 4.70
N TRP A 338 2.40 -19.81 4.36
CA TRP A 338 1.88 -20.63 3.27
C TRP A 338 2.11 -19.83 2.00
N ASP A 339 2.40 -20.52 0.89
CA ASP A 339 2.78 -19.88 -0.36
C ASP A 339 1.68 -18.92 -0.87
N LYS A 340 2.09 -17.96 -1.69
CA LYS A 340 1.23 -16.85 -2.11
C LYS A 340 0.08 -17.34 -2.99
N PHE A 341 -1.16 -17.14 -2.54
CA PHE A 341 -2.38 -17.36 -3.33
C PHE A 341 -2.67 -16.09 -4.14
N SER A 342 -2.86 -16.17 -5.47
CA SER A 342 -3.00 -14.98 -6.33
C SER A 342 -4.15 -15.06 -7.33
N SER A 343 -5.12 -14.14 -7.16
CA SER A 343 -6.02 -13.58 -8.18
C SER A 343 -6.85 -14.52 -9.06
N ILE A 344 -7.02 -15.80 -8.70
CA ILE A 344 -7.99 -16.70 -9.35
C ILE A 344 -9.08 -17.05 -8.32
N SER A 345 -10.36 -17.16 -8.71
CA SER A 345 -11.47 -17.48 -7.79
C SER A 345 -11.21 -18.75 -6.95
N GLN A 346 -10.55 -19.74 -7.56
CA GLN A 346 -10.10 -20.97 -6.91
C GLN A 346 -9.17 -20.72 -5.71
N ASP A 347 -8.39 -19.63 -5.72
CA ASP A 347 -7.48 -19.27 -4.63
C ASP A 347 -8.22 -18.69 -3.42
N PHE A 348 -9.33 -17.97 -3.65
CA PHE A 348 -10.18 -17.48 -2.54
C PHE A 348 -10.93 -18.63 -1.88
N ASP A 349 -11.48 -19.56 -2.66
CA ASP A 349 -12.13 -20.76 -2.13
C ASP A 349 -11.17 -21.63 -1.34
N TYR A 350 -9.94 -21.79 -1.85
CA TYR A 350 -8.86 -22.46 -1.14
C TYR A 350 -8.62 -21.81 0.23
N VAL A 351 -8.35 -20.50 0.29
CA VAL A 351 -8.07 -19.78 1.54
C VAL A 351 -9.25 -19.88 2.52
N LYS A 352 -10.49 -19.76 2.05
CA LYS A 352 -11.69 -19.92 2.88
C LYS A 352 -11.74 -21.29 3.54
N ARG A 353 -11.55 -22.37 2.77
CA ARG A 353 -11.56 -23.75 3.28
C ARG A 353 -10.45 -23.98 4.30
N VAL A 354 -9.23 -23.51 4.03
CA VAL A 354 -8.11 -23.60 4.98
C VAL A 354 -8.44 -22.90 6.29
N LEU A 355 -8.89 -21.64 6.24
CA LEU A 355 -9.17 -20.86 7.45
C LEU A 355 -10.33 -21.42 8.27
N LYS A 356 -11.34 -22.00 7.60
CA LYS A 356 -12.41 -22.78 8.22
C LYS A 356 -11.83 -23.98 8.98
N ALA A 357 -11.05 -24.83 8.32
CA ALA A 357 -10.48 -26.03 8.93
C ALA A 357 -9.56 -25.67 10.11
N ILE A 358 -8.74 -24.62 9.97
CA ILE A 358 -7.93 -24.09 11.08
C ILE A 358 -8.80 -23.62 12.24
N SER A 359 -9.92 -22.95 11.98
CA SER A 359 -10.85 -22.54 13.03
C SER A 359 -11.45 -23.74 13.76
N GLN A 360 -11.74 -24.84 13.07
CA GLN A 360 -12.23 -26.07 13.70
C GLN A 360 -11.16 -26.67 14.60
N VAL A 361 -9.91 -26.82 14.13
CA VAL A 361 -8.79 -27.32 14.95
C VAL A 361 -8.59 -26.56 16.26
N LEU A 362 -8.80 -25.24 16.23
CA LEU A 362 -8.47 -24.34 17.34
C LEU A 362 -9.61 -24.10 18.32
N TYR A 363 -10.86 -24.35 17.92
CA TYR A 363 -12.03 -23.99 18.73
C TYR A 363 -13.10 -25.08 18.86
N GLU A 364 -12.93 -26.21 18.17
CA GLU A 364 -13.73 -27.43 18.25
C GLU A 364 -12.81 -28.59 18.68
#